data_AF-X0S698-F1
#
_entry.id   AF-X0S698-F1
#
_cell.length_a   1.000
_cell.length_b   1.000
_cell.length_c   1.000
_cell.angle_alpha   90.00
_cell.angle_beta   90.00
_cell.angle_gamma   90.00
#
_symmetry.space_group_name_H-M   'P 1'
#
loop_
_entity.id
_entity.type
_entity.pdbx_description
1 polymer ?
#
loop_
_entity_poly.entity_id
_entity_poly.type
_entity_poly.pdbx_seq_one_letter_code
_entity_poly.pdbx_strand_id
1 'polypeptide(L)'
;VVVAIIGVLALLGLRLYTGQQQKAKNAIVKANAGTIQTLLQAELADDTFTAVTLMLTTSPTLFARSGIYVPDGGQQAANGTTISGEVVVIATTSPDVFSINGNAFPSGNVYTPSLTARK
;
A
#
# COMPACT_ATOMS: atom_id res chain seq x y z
N VAL A 1 5.33 40.75 -22.12
CA VAL A 1 4.16 39.84 -22.33
C VAL A 1 4.56 38.37 -22.24
N VAL A 2 5.60 37.93 -22.95
CA VAL A 2 6.07 36.52 -22.94
C VAL A 2 6.34 35.97 -21.53
N VAL A 3 7.04 36.71 -20.68
CA VAL A 3 7.38 36.27 -19.30
C VAL A 3 6.12 36.03 -18.46
N ALA A 4 5.10 36.89 -18.60
CA ALA A 4 3.84 36.73 -17.88
C ALA A 4 3.09 35.46 -18.31
N ILE A 5 3.11 35.16 -19.61
CA ILE A 5 2.46 33.97 -20.17
C ILE A 5 3.16 32.69 -19.70
N ILE A 6 4.51 32.68 -19.66
CA ILE A 6 5.28 31.53 -19.17
C ILE A 6 4.96 31.24 -17.70
N GLY A 7 4.89 32.28 -16.86
CA GLY A 7 4.57 32.12 -15.44
C GLY A 7 3.20 31.45 -15.21
N VAL A 8 2.17 31.88 -15.94
CA VAL A 8 0.82 31.31 -15.83
C VAL A 8 0.77 29.86 -16.31
N LEU A 9 1.38 29.55 -17.46
CA LEU A 9 1.40 28.20 -18.01
C LEU A 9 2.20 27.23 -17.12
N ALA A 10 3.30 27.68 -16.52
CA ALA A 10 4.09 26.89 -15.59
C ALA A 10 3.28 26.51 -14.33
N LEU A 11 2.53 27.45 -13.77
CA LEU A 11 1.66 27.19 -12.60
C LEU A 11 0.53 26.20 -12.92
N LEU A 12 -0.10 26.32 -14.10
CA LEU A 12 -1.12 25.36 -14.55
C LEU A 12 -0.54 23.96 -14.76
N GLY A 13 0.62 23.87 -15.43
CA GLY A 13 1.30 22.61 -15.69
C GLY A 13 1.71 21.91 -14.38
N LEU A 14 2.25 22.67 -13.42
CA LEU A 14 2.66 22.12 -12.12
C LEU A 14 1.48 21.52 -11.36
N ARG A 15 0.31 22.20 -11.32
CA ARG A 15 -0.87 21.71 -10.60
C ARG A 15 -1.43 20.41 -11.20
N LEU A 16 -1.41 20.29 -12.53
CA LEU A 16 -1.85 19.06 -13.19
C LEU A 16 -0.86 17.91 -12.91
N TYR A 17 0.44 18.19 -12.98
CA TYR A 17 1.49 17.21 -12.75
C TYR A 17 1.45 16.65 -11.32
N THR A 18 1.27 17.49 -10.29
CA THR A 18 1.16 17.02 -8.90
C THR A 18 -0.06 16.13 -8.66
N GLY A 19 -1.20 16.43 -9.29
CA GLY A 19 -2.39 15.57 -9.24
C GLY A 19 -2.18 14.21 -9.92
N GLN A 20 -1.48 14.19 -11.06
CA GLN A 20 -1.14 12.94 -11.74
C GLN A 20 -0.14 12.09 -10.94
N GLN A 21 0.87 12.72 -10.33
CA GLN A 21 1.81 12.02 -9.45
C GLN A 21 1.08 11.32 -8.29
N GLN A 22 0.16 12.00 -7.60
CA GLN A 22 -0.59 11.40 -6.50
C GLN A 22 -1.41 10.18 -6.97
N LYS A 23 -2.04 10.27 -8.14
CA LYS A 23 -2.77 9.13 -8.72
C LYS A 23 -1.86 7.96 -9.06
N ALA A 24 -0.68 8.23 -9.62
CA ALA A 24 0.31 7.20 -9.95
C ALA A 24 0.84 6.51 -8.68
N LYS A 25 1.18 7.29 -7.64
CA LYS A 25 1.60 6.76 -6.34
C LYS A 25 0.51 5.88 -5.72
N ASN A 26 -0.74 6.35 -5.71
CA ASN A 26 -1.86 5.55 -5.20
C ASN A 26 -2.10 4.27 -6.02
N ALA A 27 -1.86 4.28 -7.33
CA ALA A 27 -1.96 3.07 -8.15
C ALA A 27 -0.89 2.03 -7.79
N ILE A 28 0.34 2.47 -7.50
CA ILE A 28 1.41 1.59 -7.02
C ILE A 28 1.02 0.96 -5.66
N VAL A 29 0.53 1.78 -4.72
CA VAL A 29 0.12 1.31 -3.40
C VAL A 29 -1.03 0.28 -3.50
N LYS A 30 -1.97 0.49 -4.42
CA LYS A 30 -3.02 -0.50 -4.73
C LYS A 30 -2.43 -1.81 -5.24
N ALA A 31 -1.49 -1.74 -6.19
CA ALA A 31 -0.83 -2.93 -6.70
C ALA A 31 -0.08 -3.69 -5.59
N ASN A 32 0.66 -2.98 -4.74
CA ASN A 32 1.38 -3.57 -3.60
C ASN A 32 0.42 -4.26 -2.61
N ALA A 33 -0.70 -3.63 -2.27
CA ALA A 33 -1.72 -4.23 -1.42
C ALA A 33 -2.34 -5.49 -2.06
N GLY A 34 -2.52 -5.49 -3.38
CA GLY A 34 -2.90 -6.69 -4.14
C GLY A 34 -1.85 -7.80 -4.07
N THR A 35 -0.57 -7.49 -4.26
CA THR A 35 0.53 -8.45 -4.11
C THR A 35 0.53 -9.09 -2.72
N ILE A 36 0.42 -8.28 -1.66
CA ILE A 36 0.36 -8.77 -0.28
C ILE A 36 -0.89 -9.63 -0.04
N GLN A 37 -2.05 -9.27 -0.59
CA GLN A 37 -3.24 -10.11 -0.51
C GLN A 37 -3.00 -11.49 -1.14
N THR A 38 -2.42 -11.55 -2.35
CA THR A 38 -2.15 -12.83 -3.02
C THR A 38 -1.12 -13.68 -2.27
N LEU A 39 -0.09 -13.05 -1.68
CA LEU A 39 0.88 -13.75 -0.84
C LEU A 39 0.24 -14.28 0.44
N LEU A 40 -0.60 -13.48 1.11
CA LEU A 40 -1.33 -13.93 2.30
C LEU A 40 -2.25 -15.10 2.00
N GLN A 41 -2.96 -15.08 0.86
CA GLN A 41 -3.80 -16.21 0.46
C GLN A 41 -2.99 -17.46 0.16
N ALA A 42 -1.80 -17.33 -0.44
CA ALA A 42 -0.91 -18.46 -0.66
C ALA A 42 -0.40 -19.04 0.67
N GLU A 43 0.11 -18.21 1.58
CA GLU A 43 0.60 -18.66 2.89
C GLU A 43 -0.55 -19.23 3.75
N LEU A 44 -1.79 -18.71 3.65
CA LEU A 44 -2.96 -19.29 4.34
C LEU A 44 -3.44 -20.65 3.78
N ALA A 45 -3.08 -20.96 2.53
CA ALA A 45 -3.35 -22.26 1.96
C ALA A 45 -2.45 -23.33 2.61
N ASP A 46 -1.19 -22.98 2.84
CA ASP A 46 -0.15 -23.87 3.34
C ASP A 46 -0.05 -23.90 4.88
N ASP A 47 -0.43 -22.80 5.54
CA ASP A 47 -0.25 -22.60 6.98
C ASP A 47 -1.54 -22.25 7.73
N THR A 48 -1.42 -22.12 9.05
CA THR A 48 -2.53 -21.68 9.93
C THR A 48 -2.62 -20.16 10.02
N PHE A 49 -3.81 -19.64 10.34
CA PHE A 49 -4.01 -18.20 10.57
C PHE A 49 -3.02 -17.62 11.60
N THR A 50 -2.76 -18.35 12.68
CA THR A 50 -1.80 -17.94 13.72
C THR A 50 -0.36 -17.90 13.18
N ALA A 51 0.06 -18.89 12.38
CA ALA A 51 1.40 -18.90 11.79
C ALA A 51 1.61 -17.71 10.83
N VAL A 52 0.64 -17.45 9.95
CA VAL A 52 0.67 -16.30 9.03
C VAL A 52 0.66 -14.96 9.78
N THR A 53 -0.06 -14.88 10.91
CA THR A 53 -0.06 -13.69 11.77
C THR A 53 1.32 -13.41 12.38
N LEU A 54 2.08 -14.46 12.73
CA LEU A 54 3.46 -14.32 13.20
C LEU A 54 4.40 -13.81 12.10
N MET A 55 4.14 -14.17 10.83
CA MET A 55 4.91 -13.67 9.66
C MET A 55 4.70 -12.17 9.38
N LEU A 56 3.68 -11.55 9.99
CA LEU A 56 3.39 -10.12 9.89
C LEU A 56 3.96 -9.30 11.06
N THR A 57 4.19 -9.94 12.21
CA THR A 57 4.46 -9.26 13.50
C THR A 57 5.83 -9.62 14.06
N THR A 58 5.99 -10.83 14.57
CA THR A 58 7.18 -11.25 15.34
C THR A 58 8.34 -11.67 14.44
N SER A 59 8.07 -12.20 13.25
CA SER A 59 9.08 -12.55 12.26
C SER A 59 8.63 -12.02 10.90
N PRO A 60 8.85 -10.73 10.57
CA PRO A 60 8.27 -10.07 9.40
C PRO A 60 8.94 -10.54 8.10
N THR A 61 8.65 -11.78 7.70
CA THR A 61 9.23 -12.40 6.51
C THR A 61 8.36 -12.15 5.28
N LEU A 62 7.05 -11.98 5.46
CA LEU A 62 6.11 -11.83 4.34
C LEU A 62 6.39 -10.56 3.52
N PHE A 63 6.54 -9.42 4.20
CA PHE A 63 6.86 -8.15 3.55
C PHE A 63 8.26 -8.15 2.94
N ALA A 64 9.26 -8.62 3.69
CA ALA A 64 10.63 -8.74 3.19
C ALA A 64 10.73 -9.60 1.91
N ARG A 65 9.99 -10.71 1.84
CA ARG A 65 9.93 -11.61 0.68
C ARG A 65 9.07 -11.07 -0.47
N SER A 66 8.12 -10.18 -0.18
CA SER A 66 7.19 -9.65 -1.20
C SER A 66 7.84 -8.74 -2.24
N GLY A 67 8.97 -8.10 -1.89
CA GLY A 67 9.68 -7.18 -2.79
C GLY A 67 8.91 -5.89 -3.11
N ILE A 68 7.87 -5.53 -2.36
CA ILE A 68 7.10 -4.30 -2.61
C ILE A 68 7.91 -3.04 -2.23
N TYR A 69 7.66 -1.95 -2.95
CA TYR A 69 8.31 -0.65 -2.73
C TYR A 69 7.30 0.45 -2.45
N VAL A 70 7.63 1.31 -1.49
CA VAL A 70 6.86 2.53 -1.19
C VAL A 70 7.21 3.59 -2.25
N PRO A 71 6.23 4.26 -2.89
CA PRO A 71 6.53 5.19 -4.01
C PRO A 71 7.49 6.34 -3.69
N ASP A 72 7.50 6.81 -2.44
CA ASP A 72 8.38 7.87 -1.95
C ASP A 72 9.46 7.34 -0.97
N GLY A 73 9.66 6.03 -0.95
CA GLY A 73 10.53 5.37 0.01
C GLY A 73 11.31 4.21 -0.59
N GLY A 74 11.77 3.33 0.28
CA GLY A 74 12.47 2.10 -0.09
C GLY A 74 11.55 0.90 -0.18
N GLN A 75 12.17 -0.27 -0.17
CA GLN A 75 11.47 -1.53 0.00
C GLN A 75 10.76 -1.56 1.35
N GLN A 76 9.50 -1.99 1.37
CA GLN A 76 8.77 -2.21 2.61
C GLN A 76 9.07 -3.62 3.13
N ALA A 77 9.87 -3.71 4.20
CA ALA A 77 10.30 -4.99 4.78
C ALA A 77 9.42 -5.49 5.93
N ALA A 78 8.52 -4.67 6.45
CA ALA A 78 7.63 -5.00 7.57
C ALA A 78 6.22 -4.45 7.35
N ASN A 79 5.27 -4.88 8.19
CA ASN A 79 3.91 -4.37 8.13
C ASN A 79 3.87 -2.86 8.33
N GLY A 80 3.05 -2.19 7.53
CA GLY A 80 2.96 -0.73 7.50
C GLY A 80 2.32 -0.15 8.76
N THR A 81 2.56 1.15 8.94
CA THR A 81 2.02 1.96 10.03
C THR A 81 1.07 3.02 9.44
N THR A 82 1.27 4.29 9.75
CA THR A 82 0.47 5.42 9.25
C THR A 82 1.17 6.20 8.13
N ILE A 83 2.34 5.74 7.68
CA ILE A 83 3.13 6.41 6.66
C ILE A 83 2.47 6.23 5.28
N SER A 84 2.27 7.34 4.57
CA SER A 84 1.72 7.33 3.21
C SER A 84 2.55 6.43 2.29
N GLY A 85 1.85 5.57 1.56
CA GLY A 85 2.44 4.63 0.62
C GLY A 85 2.74 3.24 1.18
N GLU A 86 2.71 3.06 2.51
CA GLU A 86 2.86 1.74 3.12
C GLU A 86 1.58 0.90 2.98
N VAL A 87 1.76 -0.41 2.83
CA VAL A 87 0.70 -1.41 2.91
C VAL A 87 0.55 -1.86 4.36
N VAL A 88 -0.67 -1.84 4.88
CA VAL A 88 -1.02 -2.21 6.25
C VAL A 88 -1.92 -3.43 6.20
N VAL A 89 -1.57 -4.44 7.00
CA VAL A 89 -2.36 -5.66 7.21
C VAL A 89 -2.81 -5.70 8.66
N ILE A 90 -4.10 -5.91 8.88
CA ILE A 90 -4.71 -6.07 10.21
C ILE A 90 -5.30 -7.48 10.29
N ALA A 91 -4.81 -8.27 11.24
CA ALA A 91 -5.32 -9.60 11.52
C ALA A 91 -6.46 -9.51 12.54
N THR A 92 -7.63 -10.06 12.21
CA THR A 92 -8.78 -10.19 13.10
C THR A 92 -8.95 -11.68 13.43
N THR A 93 -9.12 -12.04 14.71
CA THR A 93 -9.23 -13.44 15.18
C THR A 93 -10.68 -13.91 15.37
N SER A 94 -11.66 -13.05 15.06
CA SER A 94 -13.08 -13.37 15.13
C SER A 94 -13.87 -12.47 14.19
N PRO A 95 -14.05 -12.85 12.91
CA PRO A 95 -13.54 -14.07 12.25
C PRO A 95 -12.05 -13.97 11.86
N ASP A 96 -11.39 -15.12 11.67
CA ASP A 96 -10.01 -15.26 11.16
C ASP A 96 -9.87 -14.68 9.75
N VAL A 97 -9.60 -13.38 9.68
CA VAL A 97 -9.53 -12.61 8.45
C VAL A 97 -8.41 -11.60 8.54
N PHE A 98 -7.61 -11.50 7.49
CA PHE A 98 -6.69 -10.39 7.28
C PHE A 98 -7.38 -9.31 6.46
N SER A 99 -7.38 -8.08 6.97
CA SER A 99 -7.78 -6.87 6.25
C SER A 99 -6.52 -6.20 5.71
N ILE A 100 -6.43 -6.03 4.40
CA ILE A 100 -5.28 -5.46 3.71
C ILE A 100 -5.68 -4.14 3.07
N ASN A 101 -4.90 -3.09 3.33
CA ASN A 101 -5.05 -1.81 2.67
C ASN A 101 -3.69 -1.14 2.52
N GLY A 102 -3.65 -0.01 1.83
CA GLY A 102 -2.47 0.86 1.81
C GLY A 102 -2.83 2.29 2.13
N ASN A 103 -1.88 2.99 2.73
CA ASN A 103 -2.03 4.40 3.07
C ASN A 103 -1.93 5.24 1.80
N ALA A 104 -3.02 5.91 1.45
CA ALA A 104 -3.10 6.75 0.27
C ALA A 104 -2.28 8.05 0.43
N PHE A 105 -1.90 8.62 -0.70
CA PHE A 105 -1.41 9.98 -0.83
C PHE A 105 -2.59 10.92 -1.12
N PRO A 106 -2.75 12.03 -0.38
CA PRO A 106 -1.96 12.44 0.79
C PRO A 106 -2.35 11.73 2.10
N SER A 107 -3.57 11.21 2.21
CA SER A 107 -4.05 10.51 3.41
C SER A 107 -5.24 9.61 3.10
N GLY A 108 -5.57 8.72 4.04
CA GLY A 108 -6.68 7.78 3.94
C GLY A 108 -6.27 6.43 3.38
N ASN A 109 -7.26 5.64 2.97
CA ASN A 109 -7.07 4.29 2.45
C ASN A 109 -7.16 4.27 0.93
N VAL A 110 -6.34 3.43 0.28
CA VAL A 110 -6.45 3.25 -1.17
C VAL A 110 -7.66 2.40 -1.58
N TYR A 111 -8.12 1.51 -0.71
CA TYR A 111 -9.30 0.67 -0.90
C TYR A 111 -10.43 1.00 0.09
N THR A 112 -11.65 1.06 -0.43
CA THR A 112 -12.89 1.18 0.37
C THR A 112 -13.96 0.32 -0.31
N PRO A 113 -14.31 -0.86 0.22
CA PRO A 113 -13.77 -1.52 1.42
C PRO A 113 -12.34 -2.08 1.22
N SER A 114 -11.63 -2.35 2.32
CA SER A 114 -10.31 -3.02 2.30
C SER A 114 -10.35 -4.39 1.62
N LEU A 115 -9.22 -4.81 1.08
CA LEU A 115 -9.05 -6.18 0.58
C LEU A 115 -9.05 -7.15 1.76
N THR A 116 -9.50 -8.39 1.54
CA THR A 116 -9.48 -9.41 2.58
C THR A 116 -8.80 -10.69 2.12
N ALA A 117 -8.12 -11.36 3.03
CA ALA A 117 -7.61 -12.72 2.88
C ALA A 117 -8.14 -13.56 4.04
N ARG A 118 -8.69 -14.72 3.71
CA ARG A 118 -9.29 -15.69 4.64
C ARG A 118 -9.22 -17.08 4.02
N LYS A 119 -9.35 -18.11 4.84
CA LYS A 119 -9.50 -19.49 4.38
C LYS A 119 -10.93 -19.78 3.95
#